data_AF-A0A3N7EFM6-F1
#
_entry.id   AF-A0A3N7EFM6-F1
#
_cell.length_a   1.000
_cell.length_b   1.000
_cell.length_c   1.000
_cell.angle_alpha   90.00
_cell.angle_beta   90.00
_cell.angle_gamma   90.00
#
_symmetry.space_group_name_H-M   'P 1'
#
loop_
_entity.id
_entity.type
_entity.pdbx_description
1 polymer ?
#
loop_
_entity_poly.entity_id
_entity_poly.type
_entity_poly.pdbx_seq_one_letter_code
_entity_poly.pdbx_strand_id
1 'polypeptide(L)' 'MALQTVNQSFRQTDIDDLDALSQKTAQLDALLYMTYGEGGEVFRRSSDTVQDNYLWACAEIASEVRKLAQRLNSPG' A
#
# COMPACT_ATOMS: atom_id res chain seq x y z
N MET A 1 9.16 35.32 1.90
CA MET A 1 8.51 34.60 0.78
C MET A 1 9.05 33.17 0.64
N ALA A 2 10.36 32.93 0.49
CA ALA A 2 10.92 31.57 0.30
C ALA A 2 10.57 30.54 1.41
N LEU A 3 10.61 30.92 2.69
CA LEU A 3 10.33 30.02 3.82
C LEU A 3 8.87 29.54 3.88
N GLN A 4 7.91 30.38 3.43
CA GLN A 4 6.49 30.01 3.40
C GLN A 4 6.20 28.99 2.29
N THR A 5 6.83 29.15 1.13
CA THR A 5 6.71 28.23 -0.01
C THR A 5 7.23 26.82 0.35
N VAL A 6 8.37 26.75 1.05
CA VAL A 6 8.97 25.48 1.47
C VAL A 6 8.09 24.73 2.48
N ASN A 7 7.53 25.43 3.47
CA ASN A 7 6.63 24.81 4.45
C ASN A 7 5.33 24.29 3.80
N GLN A 8 4.81 25.01 2.80
CA GLN A 8 3.66 24.54 2.03
C GLN A 8 3.98 23.29 1.19
N SER A 9 5.16 23.20 0.57
CA SER A 9 5.54 21.99 -0.18
C SER A 9 5.72 20.76 0.71
N PHE A 10 6.24 20.93 1.94
CA PHE A 10 6.32 19.84 2.91
C PHE A 10 4.93 19.32 3.29
N ARG A 11 4.01 20.23 3.65
CA ARG A 11 2.63 19.86 3.97
C ARG A 11 1.88 19.19 2.82
N GLN A 12 2.13 19.63 1.59
CA GLN A 12 1.52 19.00 0.42
C GLN A 12 2.03 17.57 0.23
N THR A 13 3.34 17.34 0.44
CA THR A 13 3.94 16.01 0.34
C THR A 13 3.34 15.04 1.36
N ASP A 14 3.09 15.51 2.58
CA ASP A 14 2.44 14.69 3.62
C ASP A 14 1.00 14.32 3.26
N ILE A 15 0.24 15.26 2.66
CA ILE A 15 -1.12 15.00 2.18
C ILE A 15 -1.11 13.97 1.05
N ASP A 16 -0.20 14.14 0.07
CA ASP A 16 -0.07 13.22 -1.06
C ASP A 16 0.32 11.80 -0.59
N ASP A 17 1.23 11.70 0.38
CA ASP A 17 1.63 10.43 0.99
C ASP A 17 0.50 9.79 1.82
N LEU A 18 -0.35 10.58 2.48
CA LEU A 18 -1.54 10.08 3.18
C LEU A 18 -2.59 9.51 2.21
N ASP A 19 -2.86 10.23 1.11
CA ASP A 19 -3.78 9.76 0.08
C ASP A 19 -3.27 8.47 -0.58
N ALA A 20 -1.97 8.42 -0.90
CA ALA A 20 -1.33 7.22 -1.43
C ALA A 20 -1.37 6.06 -0.43
N LEU A 21 -1.15 6.31 0.87
CA LEU A 21 -1.24 5.29 1.92
C LEU A 21 -2.66 4.71 2.00
N SER A 22 -3.67 5.57 1.99
CA SER A 22 -5.09 5.17 1.98
C SER A 22 -5.41 4.29 0.78
N GLN A 23 -5.02 4.74 -0.42
CA GLN A 23 -5.25 4.01 -1.67
C GLN A 23 -4.57 2.62 -1.64
N LYS A 24 -3.30 2.55 -1.25
CA LYS A 24 -2.53 1.29 -1.24
C LYS A 24 -3.03 0.31 -0.19
N THR A 25 -3.48 0.80 0.95
CA THR A 25 -4.10 -0.03 1.99
C THR A 25 -5.40 -0.64 1.47
N ALA A 26 -6.27 0.15 0.82
CA ALA A 26 -7.50 -0.36 0.22
C ALA A 26 -7.25 -1.39 -0.90
N GLN A 27 -6.21 -1.17 -1.72
CA GLN A 27 -5.79 -2.15 -2.74
C GLN A 27 -5.30 -3.46 -2.11
N LEU A 28 -4.48 -3.37 -1.06
CA LEU A 28 -3.98 -4.55 -0.36
C LEU A 28 -5.13 -5.33 0.28
N ASP A 29 -6.06 -4.66 0.95
CA ASP A 29 -7.24 -5.30 1.53
C ASP A 29 -8.04 -6.04 0.45
N ALA A 30 -8.35 -5.37 -0.66
CA ALA A 30 -9.07 -5.96 -1.78
C ALA A 30 -8.40 -7.23 -2.33
N LEU A 31 -7.06 -7.25 -2.39
CA LEU A 31 -6.32 -8.44 -2.79
C LEU A 31 -6.39 -9.53 -1.71
N LEU A 32 -6.19 -9.18 -0.44
CA LEU A 32 -6.26 -10.15 0.65
C LEU A 32 -7.63 -10.82 0.77
N TYR A 33 -8.73 -10.15 0.40
CA TYR A 33 -10.06 -10.78 0.28
C TYR A 33 -10.07 -12.04 -0.60
N MET A 34 -9.18 -12.16 -1.59
CA MET A 34 -9.07 -13.37 -2.43
C MET A 34 -8.39 -14.54 -1.73
N THR A 35 -7.85 -14.37 -0.52
CA THR A 35 -7.11 -15.42 0.20
C THR A 35 -7.96 -16.13 1.26
N TYR A 36 -9.17 -15.64 1.54
CA TYR A 36 -10.12 -16.23 2.50
C TYR A 36 -11.55 -16.24 1.98
N GLY A 37 -12.46 -16.89 2.71
CA GLY A 37 -13.85 -17.08 2.27
C GLY A 37 -13.94 -17.80 0.91
N GLU A 38 -14.90 -17.38 0.09
CA GLU A 38 -15.13 -17.92 -1.26
C GLU A 38 -13.93 -17.64 -2.19
N GLY A 39 -13.33 -16.46 -2.13
CA GLY A 39 -12.12 -16.12 -2.90
C GLY A 39 -10.95 -17.04 -2.55
N GLY A 40 -10.78 -17.32 -1.26
CA GLY A 40 -9.73 -18.20 -0.75
C GLY A 40 -9.82 -19.63 -1.28
N GLU A 41 -11.02 -20.13 -1.59
CA GLU A 41 -11.15 -21.43 -2.26
C GLU A 41 -10.59 -21.42 -3.68
N VAL A 42 -10.85 -20.35 -4.44
CA VAL A 42 -10.31 -20.18 -5.80
C VAL A 42 -8.78 -20.07 -5.74
N PHE A 43 -8.26 -19.28 -4.80
CA PHE A 43 -6.83 -19.15 -4.58
C PHE A 43 -6.17 -20.50 -4.26
N ARG A 44 -6.71 -21.28 -3.30
CA ARG A 44 -6.16 -22.60 -2.93
C ARG A 44 -6.28 -23.66 -4.02
N ARG A 45 -7.24 -23.52 -4.95
CA ARG A 45 -7.40 -24.40 -6.12
C ARG A 45 -6.53 -24.00 -7.31
N SER A 46 -5.90 -22.82 -7.26
CA SER A 46 -4.99 -22.34 -8.30
C SER A 46 -3.65 -23.08 -8.22
N SER A 47 -2.86 -23.06 -9.28
CA SER A 47 -1.53 -23.67 -9.27
C SER A 47 -0.58 -22.95 -8.32
N ASP A 48 0.45 -23.64 -7.83
CA ASP A 48 1.47 -23.08 -6.94
C ASP A 48 2.08 -21.80 -7.52
N THR A 49 2.39 -21.78 -8.83
CA THR A 49 2.90 -20.58 -9.51
C THR A 49 1.93 -19.39 -9.45
N VAL A 50 0.63 -19.63 -9.58
CA VAL A 50 -0.37 -18.56 -9.47
C VAL A 50 -0.46 -18.08 -8.02
N GLN A 51 -0.46 -18.99 -7.06
CA GLN A 51 -0.49 -18.65 -5.64
C GLN A 51 0.72 -17.81 -5.24
N ASP A 52 1.92 -18.23 -5.63
CA ASP A 52 3.17 -17.52 -5.35
C ASP A 52 3.20 -16.13 -5.99
N ASN A 53 2.86 -16.03 -7.28
CA ASN A 53 2.83 -14.74 -7.97
C ASN A 53 1.81 -13.78 -7.33
N TYR A 54 0.67 -14.31 -6.89
CA TYR A 54 -0.37 -13.51 -6.23
C TYR A 54 0.09 -13.00 -4.86
N LEU A 55 0.66 -13.86 -4.03
CA LEU A 55 1.19 -13.48 -2.72
C LEU A 55 2.38 -12.53 -2.85
N TRP A 56 3.20 -12.69 -3.88
CA TRP A 56 4.28 -11.77 -4.17
C TRP A 56 3.74 -10.37 -4.51
N ALA A 57 2.73 -10.27 -5.37
CA ALA A 57 2.08 -8.98 -5.66
C ALA A 57 1.49 -8.32 -4.40
N CYS A 58 0.87 -9.10 -3.50
CA CYS A 58 0.42 -8.60 -2.21
C CYS A 58 1.59 -8.07 -1.36
N ALA A 59 2.72 -8.79 -1.34
CA ALA A 59 3.91 -8.40 -0.59
C ALA A 59 4.55 -7.10 -1.12
N GLU A 60 4.51 -6.86 -2.44
CA GLU A 60 4.98 -5.61 -3.04
C GLU A 60 4.15 -4.42 -2.56
N ILE A 61 2.82 -4.51 -2.62
CA ILE A 61 1.92 -3.45 -2.14
C ILE A 61 2.08 -3.25 -0.62
N ALA A 62 2.20 -4.33 0.16
CA ALA A 62 2.48 -4.24 1.59
C ALA A 62 3.84 -3.56 1.88
N SER A 63 4.83 -3.69 1.00
CA SER A 63 6.07 -2.93 1.10
C SER A 63 5.87 -1.44 0.80
N GLU A 64 5.02 -1.09 -0.16
CA GLU A 64 4.72 0.32 -0.47
C GLU A 64 3.98 1.00 0.70
N VAL A 65 2.96 0.33 1.27
CA VAL A 65 2.24 0.78 2.47
C VAL A 65 3.21 1.07 3.62
N ARG A 66 4.15 0.15 3.89
CA ARG A 66 5.17 0.35 4.94
C ARG A 66 6.07 1.55 4.67
N LYS A 67 6.51 1.75 3.43
CA LYS A 67 7.36 2.90 3.04
C LYS A 67 6.61 4.22 3.21
N LEU A 68 5.36 4.29 2.77
CA LEU A 68 4.49 5.45 2.94
C LEU A 68 4.28 5.79 4.42
N ALA A 69 3.93 4.79 5.23
CA ALA A 69 3.76 4.96 6.68
C ALA A 69 5.06 5.38 7.39
N GLN A 70 6.22 4.92 6.93
CA GLN A 70 7.52 5.33 7.46
C GLN A 70 7.83 6.79 7.13
N ARG A 71 7.54 7.26 5.92
CA ARG A 71 7.74 8.67 5.54
C ARG A 71 6.91 9.61 6.41
N LEU A 72 5.64 9.25 6.64
CA LEU A 72 4.72 10.02 7.48
C LEU A 72 5.08 10.03 8.97
N ASN A 73 5.77 9.00 9.46
CA ASN A 73 6.22 8.91 10.85
C ASN A 73 7.67 9.40 11.06
N SER A 74 8.39 9.74 10.00
CA SER A 74 9.74 10.29 10.12
C SER A 74 9.63 11.80 10.37
N PRO A 75 10.23 12.35 11.45
CA PRO A 75 10.28 13.79 11.63
C PRO A 75 11.09 14.40 10.49
N GLY A 76 10.47 15.30 9.72
CA GLY A 76 11.11 16.08 8.65
C GLY A 76 12.14 17.08 9.14
#